data_AF-A0A967KBP2-F1
#
_entry.id   AF-A0A967KBP2-F1
#
_cell.length_a   1.000
_cell.length_b   1.000
_cell.length_c   1.000
_cell.angle_alpha   90.00
_cell.angle_beta   90.00
_cell.angle_gamma   90.00
#
_symmetry.space_group_name_H-M   'P 1'
#
loop_
_entity.id
_entity.type
_entity.pdbx_description
1 polymer ?
#
loop_
_entity_poly.entity_id
_entity_poly.type
_entity_poly.pdbx_seq_one_letter_code
_entity_poly.pdbx_strand_id
1 'polypeptide(L)'
;MAEVEVLIDNGDHLLKPGMFARVEVTTGIINDVVVVPRYTTIENTTLETIDGNEQVIKNYYVFVADSNRAEQRKLSVIYANHEYLAISSGIQVGEKLVTLGQNLLRDGAPVIIVNEEEQAQ
;
A
#
# COMPACT_ATOMS: atom_id res chain seq x y z
N MET A 1 16.38 20.57 8.53
CA MET A 1 15.23 20.92 7.69
C MET A 1 15.78 21.31 6.34
N ALA A 2 15.27 20.76 5.24
CA ALA A 2 15.69 21.16 3.90
C ALA A 2 14.88 22.39 3.47
N GLU A 3 15.56 23.38 2.90
CA GLU A 3 14.94 24.54 2.27
C GLU A 3 14.65 24.20 0.80
N VAL A 4 13.46 24.57 0.31
CA VAL A 4 13.01 24.28 -1.06
C VAL A 4 12.48 25.58 -1.66
N GLU A 5 13.06 26.00 -2.78
CA GLU A 5 12.62 27.16 -3.56
C GLU A 5 11.92 26.69 -4.85
N VAL A 6 10.84 27.37 -5.24
CA VAL A 6 10.08 27.07 -6.46
C VAL A 6 10.04 28.32 -7.33
N LEU A 7 10.50 28.21 -8.57
CA LEU A 7 10.47 29.28 -9.56
C LEU A 7 9.24 29.09 -10.46
N ILE A 8 8.42 30.13 -10.63
CA ILE A 8 7.23 30.10 -11.47
C ILE A 8 7.12 31.39 -12.30
N ASP A 9 6.75 31.25 -13.56
CA ASP A 9 6.48 32.39 -14.43
C ASP A 9 5.19 33.11 -14.00
N ASN A 10 5.30 34.41 -13.73
CA ASN A 10 4.20 35.25 -13.26
C ASN A 10 4.08 36.52 -14.11
N GLY A 11 4.11 36.37 -15.44
CA GLY A 11 4.09 37.50 -16.39
C GLY A 11 2.83 38.37 -16.28
N ASP A 12 1.69 37.78 -15.93
CA ASP A 12 0.41 38.47 -15.76
C ASP A 12 0.22 39.03 -14.34
N HIS A 13 1.22 38.92 -13.46
CA HIS A 13 1.19 39.39 -12.07
C HIS A 13 -0.01 38.88 -11.24
N LEU A 14 -0.50 37.68 -11.55
CA LEU A 14 -1.60 37.04 -10.83
C LEU A 14 -1.20 36.63 -9.41
N LEU A 15 0.05 36.23 -9.21
CA LEU A 15 0.59 35.89 -7.90
C LEU A 15 1.16 37.15 -7.23
N LYS A 16 0.63 37.49 -6.06
CA LYS A 16 1.04 38.66 -5.28
C LYS A 16 1.87 38.25 -4.07
N PRO A 17 2.85 39.08 -3.63
CA PRO A 17 3.56 38.85 -2.39
C PRO A 17 2.61 38.69 -1.20
N GLY A 18 2.89 37.73 -0.33
CA GLY A 18 2.05 37.41 0.84
C GLY A 18 0.91 36.44 0.58
N MET A 19 0.71 35.97 -0.65
CA MET A 19 -0.20 34.86 -0.93
C MET A 19 0.41 33.53 -0.46
N PHE A 20 -0.43 32.65 0.08
CA PHE A 20 -0.06 31.28 0.34
C PHE A 20 -0.35 30.42 -0.88
N ALA A 21 0.62 29.62 -1.30
CA ALA A 21 0.46 28.64 -2.37
C ALA A 21 0.40 27.22 -1.78
N ARG A 22 -0.37 26.35 -2.43
CA ARG A 22 -0.28 24.90 -2.23
C ARG A 22 0.48 24.34 -3.43
N VAL A 23 1.63 23.74 -3.18
CA VAL A 23 2.46 23.12 -4.22
C VAL A 23 2.43 21.62 -4.02
N GLU A 24 2.27 20.88 -5.11
CA GLU A 24 2.40 19.43 -5.13
C GLU A 24 3.68 19.07 -5.88
N VAL A 25 4.55 18.29 -5.25
CA VAL A 25 5.85 17.89 -5.81
C VAL A 25 5.91 16.37 -5.87
N THR A 26 5.95 15.82 -7.08
CA THR A 26 6.15 14.38 -7.29
C THR A 26 7.63 14.06 -7.11
N THR A 27 7.99 13.36 -6.03
CA THR A 27 9.38 13.03 -5.69
C THR A 27 9.86 11.71 -6.30
N GLY A 28 8.94 10.88 -6.79
CA GLY A 28 9.25 9.60 -7.41
C GLY A 28 7.99 8.95 -7.98
N ILE A 29 8.17 8.09 -8.97
CA ILE A 29 7.10 7.29 -9.58
C ILE A 29 7.52 5.83 -9.47
N ILE A 30 6.63 5.00 -8.93
CA ILE A 30 6.80 3.55 -8.87
C ILE A 30 5.87 2.95 -9.91
N ASN A 31 6.45 2.43 -10.99
CA ASN A 31 5.70 1.79 -12.08
C ASN A 31 5.56 0.28 -11.83
N ASP A 32 4.58 -0.34 -12.50
CA ASP A 32 4.41 -1.79 -12.56
C ASP A 32 4.28 -2.48 -11.20
N VAL A 33 3.53 -1.85 -10.27
CA VAL A 33 3.26 -2.40 -8.94
C VAL A 33 1.76 -2.60 -8.71
N VAL A 34 1.43 -3.61 -7.91
CA VAL A 34 0.05 -3.82 -7.46
C VAL A 34 -0.18 -2.95 -6.24
N VAL A 35 -1.28 -2.19 -6.24
CA VAL A 35 -1.68 -1.37 -5.10
C VAL A 35 -2.85 -2.03 -4.39
N VAL A 36 -2.75 -2.21 -3.07
CA VAL A 36 -3.85 -2.72 -2.25
C VAL A 36 -4.18 -1.73 -1.13
N PRO A 37 -5.45 -1.63 -0.70
CA PRO A 37 -5.79 -0.84 0.46
C PRO A 37 -5.15 -1.39 1.73
N ARG A 38 -4.62 -0.52 2.59
CA ARG A 38 -3.88 -0.93 3.77
C ARG A 38 -4.71 -1.76 4.74
N TYR A 39 -5.98 -1.42 4.90
CA TYR A 39 -6.88 -2.08 5.84
C TYR A 39 -7.15 -3.56 5.50
N THR A 40 -6.87 -4.01 4.28
CA THR A 40 -7.05 -5.42 3.87
C THR A 40 -5.86 -6.30 4.25
N THR A 41 -4.75 -5.68 4.69
CA THR A 41 -3.52 -6.39 5.04
C THR A 41 -3.48 -6.71 6.53
N ILE A 42 -2.74 -7.75 6.88
CA ILE A 42 -2.42 -8.13 8.26
C ILE A 42 -0.95 -7.77 8.48
N GLU A 43 -0.72 -6.84 9.40
CA GLU A 43 0.62 -6.42 9.81
C GLU A 43 1.10 -7.30 10.96
N ASN A 44 2.28 -7.91 10.80
CA ASN A 44 2.96 -8.61 11.88
C ASN A 44 4.38 -8.09 12.02
N THR A 45 4.83 -7.90 13.25
CA THR A 45 6.16 -7.38 13.54
C THR A 45 7.01 -8.48 14.15
N THR A 46 8.14 -8.80 13.53
CA THR A 46 9.11 -9.78 14.02
C THR A 46 10.40 -9.08 14.40
N LEU A 47 11.12 -9.65 15.37
CA LEU A 47 12.50 -9.29 15.66
C LEU A 47 13.40 -10.25 14.89
N GLU A 48 14.25 -9.71 14.02
CA GLU A 48 15.22 -10.50 13.27
C GLU A 48 16.62 -9.97 13.56
N THR A 49 17.57 -10.87 13.79
CA THR A 49 18.97 -10.50 13.99
C THR A 49 19.65 -10.37 12.64
N ILE A 50 19.90 -9.13 12.22
CA ILE A 50 20.64 -8.82 10.99
C ILE A 50 21.97 -8.18 11.41
N ASP A 51 23.08 -8.75 10.94
CA ASP A 51 24.44 -8.29 11.26
C ASP A 51 24.71 -8.14 12.76
N GLY A 52 24.16 -9.06 13.57
CA GLY A 52 24.34 -9.08 15.03
C GLY A 52 23.49 -8.06 15.80
N ASN A 53 22.60 -7.31 15.13
CA ASN A 53 21.68 -6.37 15.77
C ASN A 53 20.24 -6.85 15.61
N GLU A 54 19.44 -6.75 16.68
CA GLU A 54 18.00 -7.00 16.61
C GLU A 54 17.33 -5.84 15.85
N GLN A 55 16.71 -6.16 14.73
CA GLN A 55 15.93 -5.23 13.92
C GLN A 55 14.46 -5.62 13.95
N VAL A 56 13.62 -4.60 14.06
CA VAL A 56 12.17 -4.72 13.99
C VAL A 56 11.76 -4.77 12.51
N ILE A 57 11.30 -5.93 12.04
CA ILE A 57 10.83 -6.11 10.67
C ILE A 57 9.31 -6.16 10.65
N LYS A 58 8.72 -5.30 9.81
CA LYS A 58 7.29 -5.33 9.52
C LYS A 58 7.03 -6.24 8.34
N ASN A 59 6.22 -7.27 8.58
CA ASN A 59 5.74 -8.19 7.57
C ASN A 59 4.27 -7.87 7.28
N TYR A 60 3.91 -7.89 6.01
CA TYR A 60 2.54 -7.70 5.55
C TYR A 60 2.05 -8.98 4.93
N TYR A 61 0.82 -9.36 5.27
CA TYR A 61 0.15 -10.53 4.73
C TYR A 61 -1.22 -10.16 4.19
N VAL A 62 -1.69 -10.92 3.22
CA VAL A 62 -3.07 -10.85 2.69
C VAL A 62 -3.66 -12.23 2.60
N PHE A 63 -4.98 -12.29 2.52
CA PHE A 63 -5.70 -13.50 2.18
C PHE A 63 -6.26 -13.39 0.77
N VAL A 64 -5.92 -14.35 -0.08
CA VAL A 64 -6.48 -14.51 -1.42
C VAL A 64 -7.51 -15.63 -1.38
N ALA A 65 -8.68 -15.40 -1.95
CA ALA A 65 -9.70 -16.43 -2.09
C ALA A 65 -9.45 -17.24 -3.38
N ASP A 66 -9.00 -18.47 -3.22
CA ASP A 66 -8.88 -19.45 -4.29
C ASP A 66 -9.80 -20.64 -4.01
N SER A 67 -10.69 -20.95 -4.96
CA SER A 67 -11.48 -22.20 -4.94
C SER A 67 -12.20 -22.47 -3.60
N ASN A 68 -12.85 -21.43 -3.03
CA ASN A 68 -13.53 -21.42 -1.72
C ASN A 68 -12.62 -21.60 -0.49
N ARG A 69 -11.32 -21.35 -0.62
CA ARG A 69 -10.37 -21.33 0.49
C ARG A 69 -9.61 -20.01 0.53
N ALA A 70 -9.30 -19.56 1.73
CA ALA A 70 -8.42 -18.43 1.96
C ALA A 70 -6.97 -18.91 2.04
N GLU A 71 -6.13 -18.43 1.13
CA GLU A 71 -4.69 -18.67 1.12
C GLU A 71 -3.99 -17.45 1.73
N GLN A 72 -3.20 -17.66 2.78
CA GLN A 72 -2.41 -16.58 3.38
C GLN A 72 -1.11 -16.38 2.59
N ARG A 73 -0.91 -15.19 2.04
CA ARG A 73 0.31 -14.85 1.30
C ARG A 73 1.08 -13.72 1.97
N LYS A 74 2.41 -13.88 2.05
CA LYS A 74 3.33 -12.83 2.47
C LYS A 74 3.55 -11.87 1.30
N LEU A 75 3.51 -10.58 1.59
CA LEU A 75 3.72 -9.52 0.61
C LEU A 75 5.13 -8.95 0.69
N SER A 76 5.69 -8.60 -0.47
CA SER A 76 6.86 -7.73 -0.57
C SER A 76 6.39 -6.31 -0.90
N VAL A 77 6.58 -5.41 0.06
CA VAL A 77 6.07 -4.03 0.00
C VAL A 77 7.23 -3.10 -0.33
N ILE A 78 7.09 -2.29 -1.39
CA ILE A 78 8.08 -1.27 -1.75
C ILE A 78 7.77 0.05 -1.05
N TYR A 79 6.48 0.40 -0.98
CA TYR A 79 6.03 1.65 -0.40
C TYR A 79 4.71 1.44 0.32
N ALA A 80 4.55 2.09 1.47
CA ALA A 80 3.32 2.06 2.24
C ALA A 80 2.99 3.48 2.70
N ASN A 81 1.75 3.90 2.50
CA ASN A 81 1.23 5.13 3.08
C ASN A 81 0.09 4.81 4.06
N HIS A 82 -0.73 5.81 4.39
CA HIS A 82 -1.82 5.65 5.35
C HIS A 82 -3.01 4.85 4.78
N GLU A 83 -3.20 4.87 3.46
CA GLU A 83 -4.37 4.30 2.80
C GLU A 83 -4.04 3.06 1.95
N TYR A 84 -2.85 3.00 1.37
CA TYR A 84 -2.46 2.02 0.35
C TYR A 84 -1.04 1.49 0.56
N LEU A 85 -0.82 0.27 0.06
CA LEU A 85 0.49 -0.36 -0.06
C LEU A 85 0.78 -0.65 -1.52
N ALA A 86 1.98 -0.27 -1.98
CA ALA A 86 2.55 -0.66 -3.26
C ALA A 86 3.36 -1.95 -3.07
N ILE A 87 2.94 -3.00 -3.78
CA ILE A 87 3.45 -4.37 -3.66
C ILE A 87 4.27 -4.72 -4.90
N SER A 88 5.47 -5.24 -4.69
CA SER A 88 6.30 -5.83 -5.75
C SER A 88 5.98 -7.29 -6.03
N SER A 89 5.61 -8.06 -5.00
CA SER A 89 5.30 -9.48 -5.15
C SER A 89 4.42 -10.01 -4.01
N GLY A 90 3.79 -11.17 -4.27
CA GLY A 90 2.91 -11.87 -3.31
C GLY A 90 1.42 -11.80 -3.66
N ILE A 91 1.03 -10.95 -4.60
CA ILE A 91 -0.33 -10.86 -5.15
C ILE A 91 -0.28 -10.38 -6.60
N GLN A 92 -1.22 -10.84 -7.43
CA GLN A 92 -1.32 -10.49 -8.84
C GLN A 92 -2.69 -9.87 -9.17
N VAL A 93 -2.72 -9.09 -10.25
CA VAL A 93 -3.97 -8.53 -10.78
C VAL A 93 -4.90 -9.65 -11.24
N GLY A 94 -6.18 -9.54 -10.90
CA GLY A 94 -7.21 -10.54 -11.21
C GLY A 94 -7.44 -11.56 -10.09
N GLU A 95 -6.61 -11.57 -9.05
CA GLU A 95 -6.83 -12.40 -7.86
C GLU A 95 -7.90 -11.80 -6.94
N LYS A 96 -8.67 -12.66 -6.28
CA LYS A 96 -9.73 -12.23 -5.36
C LYS A 96 -9.17 -11.98 -3.98
N LEU A 97 -9.02 -10.72 -3.61
CA LEU A 97 -8.52 -10.30 -2.30
C LEU A 97 -9.63 -10.30 -1.25
N VAL A 98 -9.36 -10.86 -0.07
CA VAL A 98 -10.26 -10.74 1.08
C VAL A 98 -10.07 -9.36 1.71
N THR A 99 -11.12 -8.55 1.70
CA THR A 99 -11.11 -7.17 2.22
C THR A 99 -11.71 -7.05 3.63
N LEU A 100 -12.53 -8.02 4.03
CA LEU A 100 -13.24 -8.04 5.31
C LEU A 100 -13.15 -9.44 5.96
N GLY A 101 -13.03 -9.48 7.29
CA GLY A 101 -12.97 -10.73 8.05
C GLY A 101 -11.60 -11.42 8.05
N GLN A 102 -10.59 -10.84 7.40
CA GLN A 102 -9.22 -11.37 7.28
C GLN A 102 -8.58 -11.72 8.63
N ASN A 103 -8.86 -10.95 9.70
CA ASN A 103 -8.31 -11.21 11.04
C ASN A 103 -8.87 -12.50 11.69
N LEU A 104 -9.96 -13.04 11.19
CA LEU A 104 -10.59 -14.28 11.69
C LEU A 104 -10.20 -15.50 10.87
N LEU A 105 -9.54 -15.30 9.72
CA LEU A 105 -9.14 -16.36 8.83
C LEU A 105 -7.81 -16.97 9.28
N ARG A 106 -7.67 -18.25 8.94
CA ARG A 106 -6.41 -18.98 9.01
C ARG A 106 -6.09 -19.48 7.62
N ASP A 107 -4.83 -19.78 7.36
CA ASP A 107 -4.43 -20.37 6.11
C ASP A 107 -5.22 -21.67 5.81
N GLY A 108 -5.75 -21.76 4.60
CA GLY A 108 -6.61 -22.86 4.13
C GLY A 108 -8.05 -22.84 4.64
N ALA A 109 -8.48 -21.82 5.38
CA ALA A 109 -9.84 -21.74 5.92
C ALA A 109 -10.89 -21.68 4.78
N PRO A 110 -12.03 -22.39 4.92
CA PRO A 110 -13.11 -22.29 3.94
C PRO A 110 -13.73 -20.89 3.98
N VAL A 111 -13.94 -20.30 2.81
CA VAL A 111 -14.54 -18.97 2.67
C VAL A 111 -15.67 -18.98 1.64
N ILE A 112 -16.64 -18.10 1.86
CA ILE A 112 -17.73 -17.83 0.92
C ILE A 112 -17.61 -16.37 0.52
N ILE A 113 -17.55 -16.11 -0.78
CA ILE A 113 -17.45 -14.76 -1.32
C ILE A 113 -18.86 -14.15 -1.27
N VAL A 114 -19.02 -13.12 -0.43
CA VAL A 114 -20.32 -12.47 -0.19
C VAL A 114 -20.59 -11.33 -1.17
N ASN A 115 -19.55 -10.60 -1.58
CA ASN A 115 -19.61 -9.51 -2.55
C ASN A 115 -18.37 -9.56 -3.47
N GLU A 116 -18.60 -9.39 -4.76
CA GLU A 116 -17.55 -9.05 -5.73
C GLU A 116 -17.70 -7.57 -6.08
N GLU A 117 -17.00 -6.71 -5.35
CA GLU A 117 -16.89 -5.31 -5.76
C GLU A 117 -15.87 -5.25 -6.90
N GLU A 118 -16.38 -5.36 -8.14
CA GLU A 118 -15.64 -4.93 -9.32
C GLU A 118 -15.45 -3.41 -9.19
N GLN A 119 -14.24 -2.98 -8.83
CA GLN A 119 -13.87 -1.56 -8.89
C GLN A 119 -13.95 -1.16 -10.38
N ALA A 120 -15.07 -0.56 -10.77
CA ALA A 120 -15.30 -0.03 -12.09
C ALA A 120 -14.25 1.05 -12.40
N GLN A 121 -13.74 0.98 -13.63
CA GLN A 121 -12.73 1.86 -14.23
C GLN A 121 -13.06 3.35 -14.10
#